data_AF-A0A357V322-F1
#
_entry.id   AF-A0A357V322-F1
#
_cell.length_a   1.000
_cell.length_b   1.000
_cell.length_c   1.000
_cell.angle_alpha   90.00
_cell.angle_beta   90.00
_cell.angle_gamma   90.00
#
_symmetry.space_group_name_H-M   'P 1'
#
loop_
_entity.id
_entity.type
_entity.pdbx_description
1 polymer ?
#
loop_
_entity_poly.entity_id
_entity_poly.type
_entity_poly.pdbx_seq_one_letter_code
_entity_poly.pdbx_strand_id
1 'polypeptide(L)' 'DLATGSKGEIGTGVGLALCRQLVQVNDGRLNIEANPDGGTVFTVTLAVAEGVSASDAAD' A
#
# COMPACT_ATOMS: atom_id res chain seq x y z
N ASP A 1 -12.29 -12.29 -14.37
CA ASP A 1 -12.34 -13.06 -13.12
C ASP A 1 -12.77 -12.19 -11.96
N LEU A 2 -13.75 -12.69 -11.22
CA LEU A 2 -14.15 -12.13 -9.93
C LEU A 2 -13.32 -12.85 -8.85
N ALA A 3 -12.73 -12.07 -7.94
CA ALA A 3 -11.96 -12.60 -6.82
C ALA A 3 -12.90 -12.87 -5.63
N THR A 4 -12.59 -13.89 -4.84
CA THR A 4 -13.30 -14.16 -3.59
C THR A 4 -12.54 -13.51 -2.43
N GLY A 5 -13.22 -12.65 -1.66
CA GLY A 5 -12.68 -12.01 -0.47
C GLY A 5 -12.66 -12.93 0.75
N SER A 6 -12.03 -12.48 1.83
CA SER A 6 -11.80 -13.28 3.04
C SER A 6 -13.07 -13.69 3.78
N LYS A 7 -14.22 -13.03 3.52
CA LYS A 7 -15.54 -13.39 4.07
C LYS A 7 -16.45 -14.00 3.01
N GLY A 8 -15.90 -14.47 1.88
CA GLY A 8 -16.66 -15.06 0.78
C GLY A 8 -17.38 -14.05 -0.10
N GLU A 9 -17.11 -12.75 0.10
CA GLU A 9 -17.65 -11.69 -0.75
C GLU A 9 -17.06 -11.75 -2.16
N ILE A 10 -17.88 -11.40 -3.15
CA ILE A 10 -17.42 -11.24 -4.53
C ILE A 10 -16.72 -9.89 -4.64
N GLY A 11 -15.43 -9.93 -4.93
CA GLY A 11 -14.60 -8.77 -5.20
C GLY A 11 -14.21 -8.69 -6.66
N THR A 12 -13.88 -7.48 -7.13
CA THR A 12 -13.36 -7.24 -8.47
C THR A 12 -11.86 -7.54 -8.59
N GLY A 13 -11.18 -7.87 -7.49
CA GLY A 13 -9.74 -8.15 -7.46
C GLY A 13 -8.84 -6.92 -7.67
N VAL A 14 -9.41 -5.71 -7.72
CA VAL A 14 -8.67 -4.49 -8.08
C VAL A 14 -7.83 -3.89 -6.95
N GLY A 15 -8.00 -4.35 -5.70
CA GLY A 15 -7.41 -3.71 -4.52
C GLY A 15 -5.88 -3.55 -4.61
N LEU A 16 -5.16 -4.64 -4.89
CA LEU A 16 -3.70 -4.58 -5.01
C LEU A 16 -3.21 -3.81 -6.24
N ALA A 17 -3.97 -3.81 -7.33
CA ALA A 17 -3.67 -2.99 -8.50
C ALA A 17 -3.75 -1.49 -8.16
N LEU A 18 -4.77 -1.09 -7.40
CA LEU A 18 -4.91 0.28 -6.88
C LEU A 18 -3.77 0.63 -5.91
N CYS A 19 -3.42 -0.27 -5.00
CA CYS A 19 -2.27 -0.06 -4.09
C CYS A 19 -0.98 0.19 -4.88
N ARG A 20 -0.71 -0.61 -5.91
CA ARG A 20 0.48 -0.42 -6.77
C ARG A 20 0.48 0.95 -7.45
N GLN A 21 -0.66 1.38 -7.99
CA GLN A 21 -0.78 2.70 -8.62
C GLN A 21 -0.57 3.83 -7.62
N LEU A 22 -1.20 3.77 -6.45
CA LEU A 22 -1.04 4.77 -5.40
C LEU A 22 0.41 4.90 -4.95
N VAL A 23 1.07 3.77 -4.71
CA VAL A 23 2.48 3.76 -4.31
C VAL A 23 3.37 4.36 -5.41
N GLN A 24 3.10 4.06 -6.70
CA GLN A 24 3.85 4.64 -7.82
C GLN A 24 3.66 6.15 -7.96
N VAL A 25 2.43 6.65 -7.78
CA VAL A 25 2.13 8.09 -7.84
C VAL A 25 2.79 8.87 -6.71
N ASN A 26 3.10 8.21 -5.59
CA ASN A 26 3.82 8.80 -4.46
C ASN A 26 5.33 8.51 -4.49
N ASP A 27 5.89 8.21 -5.67
CA ASP A 27 7.31 7.85 -5.88
C ASP A 27 7.83 6.75 -4.93
N GLY A 28 6.91 5.86 -4.52
CA GLY A 28 7.18 4.78 -3.61
C GLY A 28 7.49 3.44 -4.30
N ARG A 29 7.69 2.42 -3.48
CA ARG A 29 7.88 1.04 -3.91
C ARG A 29 6.97 0.09 -3.14
N LEU A 30 6.35 -0.86 -3.85
CA LEU A 30 5.62 -2.00 -3.28
C LEU A 30 6.39 -3.28 -3.59
N ASN A 31 6.78 -4.02 -2.56
CA ASN A 31 7.45 -5.31 -2.67
C ASN A 31 6.55 -6.43 -2.14
N ILE A 32 6.64 -7.62 -2.74
CA ILE A 32 5.80 -8.77 -2.40
C ILE A 32 6.71 -9.99 -2.28
N GLU A 33 6.70 -10.62 -1.11
CA GLU A 33 7.53 -11.77 -0.80
C GLU A 33 6.72 -12.87 -0.13
N ALA A 34 7.13 -14.12 -0.33
CA ALA A 34 6.55 -15.23 0.43
C ALA A 34 7.00 -15.15 1.89
N ASN A 35 6.09 -15.41 2.83
CA ASN A 35 6.44 -15.55 4.24
C ASN A 35 6.78 -17.02 4.55
N PRO A 36 7.96 -17.34 5.11
CA PRO A 36 8.32 -18.71 5.50
C PRO A 36 7.31 -19.37 6.45
N ASP A 37 6.67 -18.60 7.33
CA ASP A 37 5.66 -19.10 8.26
C ASP A 37 4.25 -19.23 7.65
N GLY A 38 4.13 -18.95 6.33
CA GLY A 38 2.88 -19.00 5.58
C GLY A 38 2.29 -17.61 5.30
N GLY A 39 1.57 -17.51 4.19
CA GLY A 39 1.02 -16.25 3.67
C GLY A 39 2.03 -15.44 2.86
N THR A 40 1.78 -14.14 2.75
CA THR A 40 2.54 -13.21 1.89
C THR A 40 2.85 -11.93 2.65
N VAL A 41 4.10 -11.46 2.57
CA VAL A 41 4.53 -10.16 3.10
C VAL A 41 4.43 -9.12 2.00
N PHE A 42 3.70 -8.04 2.26
CA PHE A 42 3.64 -6.86 1.40
C PHE A 42 4.37 -5.72 2.10
N THR A 43 5.38 -5.15 1.47
CA THR A 43 6.15 -4.03 2.02
C THR A 43 5.97 -2.80 1.15
N VAL A 44 5.54 -1.69 1.75
CA VAL A 44 5.43 -0.38 1.10
C VAL A 44 6.52 0.54 1.60
N THR A 45 7.19 1.23 0.69
CA THR A 45 8.18 2.27 0.97
C THR A 45 7.72 3.56 0.33
N LEU A 46 7.72 4.65 1.10
CA LEU A 46 7.38 6.00 0.66
C LEU A 46 8.49 6.95 1.13
N ALA A 47 8.65 8.08 0.44
CA ALA A 47 9.49 9.15 0.93
C ALA A 47 8.94 9.70 2.25
N VAL A 48 9.82 10.03 3.18
CA VAL A 48 9.45 10.76 4.39
C VAL A 48 9.10 12.18 3.96
N ALA A 49 7.97 12.71 4.42
CA ALA A 49 7.65 14.11 4.19
C ALA A 49 8.77 14.99 4.78
N GLU A 50 9.30 15.93 4.00
CA GLU A 50 10.15 16.97 4.56
C GLU A 50 9.36 17.69 5.65
N GLY A 51 9.87 17.65 6.87
CA GLY A 51 9.11 18.09 8.03
C GLY A 51 8.64 19.52 7.85
N VAL A 52 7.34 19.75 8.01
CA VAL A 52 6.85 21.06 8.42
C VAL A 52 7.58 21.35 9.72
N SER A 53 8.51 22.30 9.67
CA SER A 53 9.17 22.77 10.88
C SER A 53 8.08 23.25 11.83
N ALA A 54 8.18 22.89 13.11
CA ALA A 54 7.13 23.13 14.11
C ALA A 54 6.80 24.63 14.34
N SER A 55 7.39 25.56 13.58
CA SER A 55 7.12 27.00 13.61
C SER A 55 5.96 27.45 12.71
N ASP A 56 5.48 26.65 11.76
CA ASP A 56 4.53 27.13 10.73
C ASP A 56 3.05 27.06 11.17
N ALA A 57 2.78 26.84 12.46
CA ALA A 57 1.43 26.77 13.03
C ALA A 57 0.97 28.07 13.72
N ALA A 58 1.67 29.20 13.52
CA ALA A 58 1.30 30.49 14.07
C ALA A 58 1.44 31.62 13.04
N ASP A 59 0.49 31.71 12.10
CA ASP A 59 0.01 32.97 11.53
C ASP A 59 -1.48 32.84 11.14
#